data_AF-A0A392R6H9-F1
#
_entry.id   AF-A0A392R6H9-F1
#
_cell.length_a   1.000
_cell.length_b   1.000
_cell.length_c   1.000
_cell.angle_alpha   90.00
_cell.angle_beta   90.00
_cell.angle_gamma   90.00
#
_symmetry.space_group_name_H-M   'P 1'
#
loop_
_entity.id
_entity.type
_entity.pdbx_description
1 polymer ?
#
loop_
_entity_poly.entity_id
_entity_poly.type
_entity_poly.pdbx_seq_one_letter_code
_entity_poly.pdbx_strand_id
1 'polypeptide(L)'
;MTLGVYTIVEEDWEVQQNWEVHRPGPDHRICSKFSDDGFGIYEFVFKDLKLRLPFSELALGVFGWLNLAPSQLHPNSLAFIRAFELVCEYLEVRPTVPLFFRVFKLQRQPIKDGRHGWVSLKQ
;
A
#
# COMPACT_ATOMS: atom_id res chain seq x y z
N MET A 1 -37.57 -11.44 11.69
CA MET A 1 -36.82 -11.02 10.48
C MET A 1 -35.40 -10.69 10.92
N THR A 2 -34.51 -11.68 10.87
CA THR A 2 -33.09 -11.55 11.23
C THR A 2 -32.33 -11.14 9.97
N LEU A 3 -31.76 -9.92 9.95
CA LEU A 3 -30.79 -9.55 8.94
C LEU A 3 -29.52 -10.39 9.17
N GLY A 4 -29.36 -11.44 8.37
CA GLY A 4 -28.09 -12.15 8.27
C GLY A 4 -27.07 -11.20 7.65
N VAL A 5 -26.04 -10.85 8.42
CA VAL A 5 -24.84 -10.21 7.90
C VAL A 5 -24.17 -11.24 7.01
N TYR A 6 -24.36 -11.13 5.70
CA TYR A 6 -23.57 -11.87 4.73
C TYR A 6 -22.19 -11.22 4.71
N THR A 7 -21.26 -11.80 5.46
CA THR A 7 -19.85 -11.65 5.11
C THR A 7 -19.70 -12.26 3.74
N ILE A 8 -19.52 -11.43 2.71
CA ILE A 8 -19.04 -11.90 1.42
C ILE A 8 -17.62 -12.39 1.70
N VAL A 9 -17.49 -13.69 2.01
CA VAL A 9 -16.23 -14.39 1.86
C VAL A 9 -16.11 -14.53 0.36
N GLU A 10 -15.13 -13.85 -0.25
CA GLU A 10 -14.69 -14.17 -1.61
C GLU A 10 -14.06 -15.58 -1.57
N GLU A 11 -14.91 -16.59 -1.47
CA GLU A 11 -14.63 -17.98 -1.85
C GLU A 11 -14.78 -18.05 -3.37
N ASP A 12 -13.74 -17.66 -4.12
CA ASP A 12 -13.48 -18.20 -5.47
C ASP A 12 -12.23 -17.58 -6.11
N TRP A 13 -11.09 -17.72 -5.44
CA TRP A 13 -9.80 -17.65 -6.14
C TRP A 13 -8.85 -18.64 -5.49
N GLU A 14 -8.74 -19.85 -6.04
CA GLU A 14 -7.50 -20.62 -5.98
C GLU A 14 -6.39 -19.85 -6.74
N VAL A 15 -6.08 -18.63 -6.31
CA VAL A 15 -4.84 -17.98 -6.69
C VAL A 15 -3.79 -18.73 -5.88
N GLN A 16 -3.07 -19.64 -6.55
CA GLN A 16 -1.83 -20.20 -6.03
C GLN A 16 -1.04 -19.04 -5.43
N GLN A 17 -0.87 -19.06 -4.12
CA GLN A 17 -0.15 -18.03 -3.40
C GLN A 17 1.30 -18.09 -3.84
N ASN A 18 1.65 -17.27 -4.84
CA ASN A 18 2.96 -17.23 -5.47
C ASN A 18 3.93 -16.29 -4.73
N TRP A 19 3.61 -15.95 -3.49
CA TRP A 19 4.38 -15.06 -2.64
C TRP A 19 4.51 -15.67 -1.24
N GLU A 20 5.66 -15.43 -0.61
CA GLU A 20 5.95 -15.86 0.75
C GLU A 20 6.43 -14.66 1.58
N VAL A 21 6.08 -14.64 2.87
CA VAL A 21 6.49 -13.56 3.78
C VAL A 21 7.70 -14.03 4.57
N HIS A 22 8.82 -13.36 4.37
CA HIS A 22 10.01 -13.60 5.16
C HIS A 22 10.25 -12.42 6.11
N ARG A 23 10.53 -12.74 7.38
CA ARG A 23 11.07 -11.74 8.30
C ARG A 23 12.50 -11.40 7.85
N PRO A 24 12.83 -10.11 7.61
CA PRO A 24 14.20 -9.75 7.27
C PRO A 24 15.18 -10.17 8.38
N GLY A 25 16.37 -10.62 8.01
CA GLY A 25 17.44 -10.92 8.97
C GLY A 25 17.87 -9.67 9.75
N PRO A 26 18.59 -9.83 10.87
CA PRO A 26 18.97 -8.72 11.75
C PRO A 26 19.79 -7.61 11.06
N ASP A 27 20.57 -7.97 10.04
CA ASP A 27 21.37 -7.00 9.27
C ASP A 27 20.60 -6.35 8.11
N HIS A 28 19.38 -6.83 7.82
CA HIS A 28 18.58 -6.38 6.69
C HIS A 28 17.72 -5.18 7.11
N ARG A 29 17.93 -4.05 6.46
CA ARG A 29 17.16 -2.82 6.69
C ARG A 29 15.96 -2.78 5.76
N ILE A 30 14.94 -2.03 6.14
CA ILE A 30 13.74 -1.84 5.30
C ILE A 30 14.06 -1.19 3.92
N CYS A 31 15.18 -0.47 3.83
CA CYS A 31 15.72 0.16 2.62
C CYS A 31 16.80 -0.68 1.92
N SER A 32 17.12 -1.87 2.44
CA SER A 32 18.05 -2.78 1.76
C SER A 32 17.46 -3.23 0.43
N LYS A 33 18.34 -3.58 -0.50
CA LYS A 33 17.93 -4.27 -1.72
C LYS A 33 17.54 -5.70 -1.36
N PHE A 34 16.33 -6.09 -1.75
CA PHE A 34 15.89 -7.48 -1.77
C PHE A 34 16.28 -8.09 -3.13
N SER A 35 16.19 -9.41 -3.27
CA SER A 35 16.38 -10.08 -4.58
C SER A 35 15.44 -9.50 -5.64
N ASP A 36 15.69 -9.76 -6.92
CA ASP A 36 14.93 -9.13 -8.02
C ASP A 36 13.40 -9.33 -7.93
N ASP A 37 12.95 -10.39 -7.24
CA ASP A 37 11.52 -10.69 -7.03
C ASP A 37 10.96 -10.25 -5.66
N GLY A 38 11.78 -9.63 -4.81
CA GLY A 38 11.43 -9.29 -3.42
C GLY A 38 11.32 -7.79 -3.16
N PHE A 39 10.49 -7.41 -2.18
CA PHE A 39 10.44 -6.04 -1.67
C PHE A 39 10.17 -6.02 -0.17
N GLY A 40 10.63 -4.97 0.49
CA GLY A 40 10.32 -4.70 1.89
C GLY A 40 8.96 -4.01 2.03
N ILE A 41 8.21 -4.37 3.07
CA ILE A 41 6.99 -3.67 3.48
C ILE A 41 6.76 -3.90 4.97
N TYR A 42 6.01 -3.00 5.61
CA TYR A 42 5.68 -3.12 7.02
C TYR A 42 4.57 -4.14 7.26
N GLU A 43 4.73 -4.96 8.29
CA GLU A 43 3.76 -6.02 8.66
C GLU A 43 2.34 -5.48 8.93
N PHE A 44 2.23 -4.30 9.56
CA PHE A 44 0.95 -3.66 9.88
C PHE A 44 0.10 -3.36 8.62
N VAL A 45 0.74 -3.23 7.44
CA VAL A 45 0.05 -2.97 6.17
C VAL A 45 -0.87 -4.13 5.80
N PHE A 46 -0.43 -5.36 6.04
CA PHE A 46 -1.25 -6.55 5.84
C PHE A 46 -2.20 -6.78 7.01
N LYS A 47 -1.70 -6.66 8.24
CA LYS A 47 -2.47 -6.99 9.45
C LYS A 47 -3.59 -6.01 9.74
N ASP A 48 -3.31 -4.71 9.64
CA ASP A 48 -4.21 -3.65 10.10
C ASP A 48 -4.86 -2.92 8.92
N LEU A 49 -4.10 -2.57 7.88
CA LEU A 49 -4.67 -1.90 6.70
C LEU A 49 -5.37 -2.85 5.73
N LYS A 50 -5.20 -4.17 5.87
CA LYS A 50 -5.81 -5.18 4.99
C LYS A 50 -5.48 -4.99 3.51
N LEU A 51 -4.34 -4.36 3.18
CA LEU A 51 -3.80 -4.42 1.83
C LEU A 51 -3.40 -5.87 1.55
N ARG A 52 -3.80 -6.43 0.40
CA ARG A 52 -3.52 -7.82 0.02
C ARG A 52 -2.65 -7.87 -1.23
N LEU A 53 -2.02 -9.03 -1.46
CA LEU A 53 -1.33 -9.34 -2.71
C LEU A 53 -2.21 -10.22 -3.61
N PRO A 54 -2.14 -10.05 -4.95
CA PRO A 54 -1.45 -8.96 -5.64
C PRO A 54 -2.02 -7.60 -5.24
N PHE A 55 -1.18 -6.55 -5.23
CA PHE A 55 -1.64 -5.21 -4.89
C PHE A 55 -2.73 -4.76 -5.88
N SER A 56 -3.62 -3.89 -5.43
CA SER A 56 -4.61 -3.28 -6.31
C SER A 56 -3.96 -2.44 -7.41
N GLU A 57 -4.67 -2.25 -8.51
CA GLU A 57 -4.27 -1.35 -9.60
C GLU A 57 -3.97 0.06 -9.11
N LEU A 58 -4.72 0.55 -8.11
CA LEU A 58 -4.46 1.86 -7.52
C LEU A 58 -3.12 1.87 -6.78
N ALA A 59 -2.89 0.90 -5.88
CA ALA A 59 -1.67 0.85 -5.09
C ALA A 59 -0.44 0.73 -6.00
N LEU A 60 -0.47 -0.19 -6.97
CA LEU A 60 0.57 -0.33 -7.99
C LEU A 60 0.79 0.97 -8.77
N GLY A 61 -0.31 1.61 -9.20
CA GLY A 61 -0.26 2.88 -9.92
C GLY A 61 0.34 4.03 -9.09
N VAL A 62 0.04 4.11 -7.79
CA VAL A 62 0.62 5.11 -6.89
C VAL A 62 2.11 4.87 -6.68
N PHE A 63 2.53 3.62 -6.42
CA PHE A 63 3.95 3.26 -6.28
C PHE A 63 4.73 3.55 -7.56
N GLY A 64 4.18 3.18 -8.72
CA GLY A 64 4.77 3.46 -10.03
C GLY A 64 4.86 4.95 -10.33
N TRP A 65 3.81 5.72 -10.05
CA TRP A 65 3.80 7.17 -10.28
C TRP A 65 4.83 7.91 -9.42
N LEU A 66 5.04 7.47 -8.18
CA LEU A 66 6.05 8.05 -7.30
C LEU A 66 7.46 7.50 -7.57
N ASN A 67 7.57 6.42 -8.34
CA ASN A 67 8.79 5.63 -8.54
C ASN A 67 9.41 5.20 -7.20
N LEU A 68 8.59 4.60 -6.33
CA LEU A 68 8.97 4.17 -4.98
C LEU A 68 8.63 2.70 -4.72
N ALA A 69 9.47 2.03 -3.94
CA ALA A 69 9.10 0.78 -3.31
C ALA A 69 8.04 1.02 -2.20
N PRO A 70 7.14 0.06 -1.91
CA PRO A 70 6.11 0.21 -0.89
C PRO A 70 6.66 0.65 0.48
N SER A 71 7.82 0.14 0.87
CA SER A 71 8.49 0.51 2.12
C SER A 71 9.02 1.94 2.20
N GLN A 72 9.25 2.61 1.07
CA GLN A 72 9.77 3.99 1.07
C GLN A 72 8.67 5.03 1.33
N LEU A 73 7.41 4.62 1.16
CA LEU A 73 6.26 5.44 1.47
C LEU A 73 5.98 5.37 2.97
N HIS A 74 5.72 6.52 3.59
CA HIS A 74 5.44 6.58 5.03
C HIS A 74 4.22 5.68 5.39
N PRO A 75 4.26 4.94 6.50
CA PRO A 75 3.14 4.11 6.98
C PRO A 75 1.75 4.75 6.87
N ASN A 76 1.58 5.98 7.36
CA ASN A 76 0.32 6.72 7.26
C ASN A 76 -0.14 6.95 5.80
N SER A 77 0.80 7.08 4.87
CA SER A 77 0.50 7.29 3.46
C SER A 77 0.04 6.01 2.76
N LEU A 78 0.52 4.83 3.20
CA LEU A 78 -0.07 3.54 2.80
C LEU A 78 -1.53 3.43 3.29
N ALA A 79 -1.82 3.94 4.49
CA ALA A 79 -3.19 3.99 5.00
C ALA A 79 -4.11 4.88 4.15
N PHE A 80 -3.60 5.97 3.56
CA PHE A 80 -4.40 6.81 2.66
C PHE A 80 -4.77 6.12 1.36
N ILE A 81 -3.87 5.30 0.79
CA ILE A 81 -4.19 4.48 -0.39
C ILE A 81 -5.39 3.60 -0.05
N ARG A 82 -5.33 2.87 1.07
CA ARG A 82 -6.43 2.00 1.48
C ARG A 82 -7.73 2.74 1.78
N ALA A 83 -7.64 3.83 2.54
CA ALA A 83 -8.82 4.63 2.89
C ALA A 83 -9.51 5.18 1.63
N PHE A 84 -8.73 5.62 0.64
CA PHE A 84 -9.26 6.10 -0.62
C PHE A 84 -9.97 5.02 -1.43
N GLU A 85 -9.42 3.79 -1.47
CA GLU A 85 -10.10 2.65 -2.10
C GLU A 85 -11.46 2.39 -1.47
N LEU A 86 -11.51 2.31 -0.14
CA LEU A 86 -12.75 2.07 0.61
C LEU A 86 -13.79 3.16 0.37
N VAL A 87 -13.36 4.43 0.30
CA VAL A 87 -14.25 5.55 -0.02
C VAL A 87 -14.74 5.47 -1.46
N CYS A 88 -13.87 5.14 -2.42
CA CYS A 88 -14.26 4.98 -3.82
C CYS A 88 -15.25 3.82 -4.00
N GLU A 89 -15.01 2.69 -3.32
CA GLU A 89 -15.93 1.55 -3.28
C GLU A 89 -17.29 1.94 -2.72
N TYR A 90 -17.32 2.60 -1.55
CA TYR A 90 -18.56 3.10 -0.93
C TYR A 90 -19.34 4.08 -1.83
N LEU A 91 -18.63 4.92 -2.59
CA LEU A 91 -19.22 5.89 -3.50
C LEU A 91 -19.50 5.33 -4.90
N GLU A 92 -19.21 4.06 -5.16
CA GLU A 92 -19.32 3.42 -6.48
C GLU A 92 -18.54 4.15 -7.59
N VAL A 93 -17.40 4.76 -7.22
CA VAL A 93 -16.49 5.44 -8.16
C VAL A 93 -15.24 4.59 -8.36
N ARG A 94 -14.74 4.53 -9.60
CA ARG A 94 -13.47 3.86 -9.87
C ARG A 94 -12.30 4.63 -9.22
N PRO A 95 -11.52 4.01 -8.31
CA PRO A 95 -10.30 4.64 -7.80
C PRO A 95 -9.27 4.77 -8.94
N THR A 96 -8.70 5.95 -9.11
CA THR A 96 -7.67 6.20 -10.14
C THR A 96 -6.53 7.03 -9.56
N VAL A 97 -5.33 6.85 -10.10
CA VAL A 97 -4.12 7.59 -9.69
C VAL A 97 -4.31 9.12 -9.80
N PRO A 98 -4.88 9.67 -10.91
CA PRO A 98 -5.12 11.11 -10.98
C PRO A 98 -6.11 11.63 -9.93
N LEU A 99 -7.18 10.86 -9.64
CA LEU A 99 -8.13 11.24 -8.61
C LEU A 99 -7.50 11.19 -7.21
N PHE A 100 -6.70 10.16 -6.94
CA PHE A 100 -5.94 10.04 -5.71
C PHE A 100 -5.02 11.25 -5.47
N PHE A 101 -4.22 11.64 -6.47
CA PHE A 101 -3.34 12.82 -6.36
C PHE A 101 -4.08 14.17 -6.45
N ARG A 102 -5.36 14.16 -6.84
CA ARG A 102 -6.24 15.33 -6.69
C ARG A 102 -6.56 15.57 -5.22
N VAL A 103 -6.83 14.51 -4.45
CA VAL A 103 -7.16 14.55 -3.02
C VAL A 103 -5.90 14.65 -2.16
N PHE A 104 -4.93 13.78 -2.37
CA PHE A 104 -3.70 13.72 -1.55
C PHE A 104 -2.52 14.34 -2.29
N LYS A 105 -1.79 15.23 -1.62
CA LYS A 105 -0.60 15.89 -2.15
C LYS A 105 0.67 15.23 -1.64
N LEU A 106 1.66 15.16 -2.51
CA LEU A 106 3.00 14.70 -2.15
C LEU A 106 3.66 15.68 -1.18
N GLN A 107 4.18 15.15 -0.08
CA GLN A 107 5.00 15.87 0.86
C GLN A 107 6.35 15.14 0.97
N ARG A 108 7.40 15.82 0.50
CA ARG A 108 8.78 15.38 0.70
C ARG A 108 9.34 16.16 1.86
N GLN A 109 9.83 15.46 2.89
CA GLN A 109 10.49 16.15 4.00
C GLN A 109 11.83 16.71 3.51
N PRO A 110 12.07 18.04 3.61
CA PRO A 110 13.38 18.60 3.36
C PRO A 110 14.30 18.19 4.50
N ILE A 111 15.30 17.36 4.21
CA ILE A 111 16.34 17.02 5.20
C ILE A 111 17.53 17.94 4.99
N LYS A 112 17.97 18.58 6.08
CA LYS A 112 19.26 19.27 6.14
C LYS A 112 20.36 18.22 5.91
N ASP A 113 21.32 18.52 5.05
CA ASP A 113 22.49 17.68 4.69
C ASP A 113 22.31 16.71 3.50
N GLY A 114 21.32 16.90 2.62
CA GLY A 114 21.25 16.17 1.34
C GLY A 114 20.89 14.68 1.46
N ARG A 115 20.43 14.22 2.63
CA ARG A 115 19.89 12.87 2.80
C ARG A 115 18.46 12.80 2.26
N HIS A 116 18.08 11.67 1.67
CA HIS A 116 16.71 11.44 1.23
C HIS A 116 15.82 11.17 2.45
N GLY A 117 14.73 11.95 2.58
CA GLY A 117 13.73 11.77 3.63
C GLY A 117 12.57 10.89 3.22
N TRP A 118 11.69 10.58 4.18
CA TRP A 118 10.46 9.86 3.91
C TRP A 118 9.62 10.60 2.87
N VAL A 119 9.04 9.82 1.96
CA VAL A 119 7.98 10.32 1.10
C VAL A 119 6.67 10.10 1.82
N SER A 120 5.92 11.18 2.04
CA SER A 120 4.59 11.13 2.62
C SER A 120 3.58 11.80 1.73
N LEU A 121 2.32 11.57 2.06
CA LEU A 121 1.15 12.20 1.49
C LEU A 121 0.48 13.04 2.58
N LYS A 122 -0.17 14.12 2.16
CA LYS A 122 -1.05 14.94 3.01
C LYS A 122 -2.37 15.17 2.28
N GLN A 123 -3.46 15.28 3.02
CA GLN A 123 -4.75 15.71 2.47
C GLN A 123 -4.76 17.23 2.25
#